data_AF-A0A7W1LU50-F1
#
_entry.id   AF-A0A7W1LU50-F1
#
_cell.length_a   1.000
_cell.length_b   1.000
_cell.length_c   1.000
_cell.angle_alpha   90.00
_cell.angle_beta   90.00
_cell.angle_gamma   90.00
#
_symmetry.space_group_name_H-M   'P 1'
#
loop_
_entity.id
_entity.type
_entity.pdbx_description
1 polymer ?
#
loop_
_entity_poly.entity_id
_entity_poly.type
_entity_poly.pdbx_seq_one_letter_code
_entity_poly.pdbx_strand_id
1 'polypeptide(L)'
;PVADGPFDFRVSHAIGNTFIDHAFTALIPDADGLVRVRLLDDDAGGVECEWDPAVLPWVQLHTADAPGADGDRAGLAVEPMTCPPDAFNSGTDVVVLSPGARHRASWTIRALPLT
;
A
#
# COMPACT_ATOMS: atom_id res chain seq x y z
N PRO A 1 -14.66 5.82 0.38
CA PRO A 1 -14.87 5.21 -0.94
C PRO A 1 -13.91 5.82 -1.95
N VAL A 2 -13.24 5.01 -2.78
CA VAL A 2 -12.27 5.52 -3.76
C VAL A 2 -12.88 5.76 -5.14
N ALA A 3 -14.00 5.11 -5.45
CA ALA A 3 -14.60 5.08 -6.79
C ALA A 3 -14.77 6.48 -7.38
N ASP A 4 -14.33 6.64 -8.64
CA ASP A 4 -14.43 7.85 -9.44
C ASP A 4 -13.69 9.07 -8.84
N GLY A 5 -12.81 8.85 -7.85
CA GLY A 5 -12.01 9.86 -7.18
C GLY A 5 -10.52 9.80 -7.51
N PRO A 6 -9.72 10.76 -7.01
CA PRO A 6 -8.28 10.84 -7.28
C PRO A 6 -7.46 9.70 -6.65
N PHE A 7 -8.09 8.91 -5.78
CA PHE A 7 -7.49 7.75 -5.11
C PHE A 7 -7.88 6.42 -5.78
N ASP A 8 -8.59 6.46 -6.91
CA ASP A 8 -9.03 5.27 -7.64
C ASP A 8 -7.94 4.71 -8.57
N PHE A 9 -6.93 4.07 -7.98
CA PHE A 9 -5.85 3.43 -8.72
C PHE A 9 -6.17 2.00 -9.20
N ARG A 10 -7.44 1.59 -9.21
CA ARG A 10 -7.85 0.27 -9.76
C ARG A 10 -7.59 0.18 -11.26
N VAL A 11 -7.62 1.34 -11.93
CA VAL A 11 -7.05 1.53 -13.26
C VAL A 11 -5.86 2.47 -13.09
N SER A 12 -4.69 2.07 -13.60
CA SER A 12 -3.47 2.84 -13.42
C SER A 12 -3.57 4.21 -14.09
N HIS A 13 -3.14 5.25 -13.38
CA HIS A 13 -2.96 6.61 -13.91
C HIS A 13 -1.79 7.28 -13.19
N ALA A 14 -1.33 8.42 -13.73
CA ALA A 14 -0.27 9.19 -13.09
C ALA A 14 -0.70 9.66 -11.69
N ILE A 15 0.21 9.53 -10.71
CA ILE A 15 0.00 10.05 -9.35
C ILE A 15 -0.10 11.58 -9.38
N GLY A 16 0.70 12.25 -10.23
CA GLY A 16 0.67 13.70 -10.41
C GLY A 16 0.87 14.44 -9.09
N ASN A 17 0.01 15.44 -8.84
CA ASN A 17 0.01 16.24 -7.60
C ASN A 17 -0.87 15.63 -6.50
N THR A 18 -1.31 14.38 -6.64
CA THR A 18 -2.14 13.74 -5.63
C THR A 18 -1.29 13.54 -4.36
N PHE A 19 -1.70 14.22 -3.29
CA PHE A 19 -1.21 13.98 -1.94
C PHE A 19 -1.87 12.71 -1.41
N ILE A 20 -1.06 11.72 -1.07
CA ILE A 20 -1.52 10.48 -0.46
C ILE A 20 -0.79 10.36 0.87
N ASP A 21 -1.54 10.31 1.95
CA ASP A 21 -1.12 9.83 3.27
C ASP A 21 -2.32 9.12 3.89
N HIS A 22 -2.72 8.01 3.25
CA HIS A 22 -3.99 7.35 3.54
C HIS A 22 -3.84 5.84 3.59
N ALA A 23 -4.63 5.23 4.48
CA ALA A 23 -4.83 3.80 4.54
C ALA A 23 -5.96 3.38 3.58
N PHE A 24 -5.68 2.37 2.78
CA PHE A 24 -6.61 1.71 1.87
C PHE A 24 -6.99 0.33 2.43
N THR A 25 -8.20 -0.12 2.12
CA THR A 25 -8.74 -1.42 2.54
C THR A 25 -9.69 -1.95 1.46
N ALA A 26 -10.34 -3.08 1.72
CA ALA A 26 -11.17 -3.81 0.74
C ALA A 26 -10.37 -4.08 -0.55
N LEU A 27 -9.12 -4.50 -0.35
CA LEU A 27 -8.18 -4.78 -1.43
C LEU A 27 -8.70 -5.95 -2.28
N ILE A 28 -8.64 -5.80 -3.60
CA ILE A 28 -9.13 -6.80 -4.54
C ILE A 28 -7.92 -7.59 -5.03
N PRO A 29 -7.78 -8.87 -4.64
CA PRO A 29 -6.68 -9.69 -5.12
C PRO A 29 -6.83 -10.02 -6.61
N ASP A 30 -5.70 -10.22 -7.27
CA ASP A 30 -5.62 -10.82 -8.59
C ASP A 30 -5.99 -12.32 -8.54
N ALA A 31 -5.98 -12.99 -9.69
CA ALA A 31 -6.38 -14.40 -9.81
C ALA A 31 -5.54 -15.37 -8.96
N ASP A 32 -4.33 -14.98 -8.55
CA ASP A 32 -3.45 -15.77 -7.69
C ASP A 32 -3.64 -15.49 -6.19
N GLY A 33 -4.61 -14.65 -5.84
CA GLY A 33 -4.95 -14.34 -4.44
C GLY A 33 -4.08 -13.25 -3.83
N LEU A 34 -3.13 -12.68 -4.57
CA LEU A 34 -2.25 -11.62 -4.08
C LEU A 34 -2.75 -10.24 -4.52
N VAL A 35 -2.40 -9.23 -3.74
CA VAL A 35 -2.57 -7.81 -4.13
C VAL A 35 -1.22 -7.20 -4.43
N ARG A 36 -1.22 -6.21 -5.32
CA ARG A 36 -0.01 -5.59 -5.85
C ARG A 36 -0.14 -4.08 -5.89
N VAL A 37 0.90 -3.39 -5.44
CA VAL A 37 1.11 -1.98 -5.73
C VAL A 37 2.30 -1.88 -6.66
N ARG A 38 2.10 -1.22 -7.80
CA ARG A 38 3.12 -0.97 -8.81
C ARG A 38 3.36 0.53 -8.91
N LEU A 39 4.61 0.93 -8.76
CA LEU A 39 5.07 2.26 -9.16
C LEU A 39 5.86 2.09 -10.45
N LEU A 40 5.35 2.72 -11.51
CA LEU A 40 5.92 2.64 -12.84
C LEU A 40 6.53 3.99 -13.21
N ASP A 41 7.65 3.94 -13.90
CA ASP A 41 8.33 5.05 -14.53
C ASP A 41 8.43 4.73 -16.03
N ASP A 42 7.94 5.64 -16.87
CA ASP A 42 7.84 5.43 -18.32
C ASP A 42 9.21 5.23 -18.98
N ASP A 43 10.31 5.69 -18.35
CA ASP A 43 11.66 5.67 -18.88
C ASP A 43 12.58 4.64 -18.17
N ALA A 44 12.23 4.16 -16.98
CA ALA A 44 13.10 3.35 -16.12
C ALA A 44 12.51 1.99 -15.68
N GLY A 45 11.25 1.69 -16.00
CA GLY A 45 10.58 0.44 -15.64
C GLY A 45 9.74 0.61 -14.38
N GLY A 46 9.95 -0.19 -13.34
CA GLY A 46 9.19 0.03 -12.11
C GLY A 46 9.58 -0.84 -10.93
N VAL A 47 8.75 -0.75 -9.89
CA VAL A 47 8.83 -1.59 -8.69
C VAL A 47 7.44 -2.10 -8.35
N GLU A 48 7.38 -3.36 -7.94
CA GLU A 48 6.16 -3.98 -7.41
C GLU A 48 6.38 -4.38 -5.95
N CYS A 49 5.40 -4.08 -5.10
CA CYS A 49 5.22 -4.70 -3.80
C CYS A 49 3.98 -5.59 -3.85
N GLU A 50 4.09 -6.86 -3.48
CA GLU A 50 2.97 -7.80 -3.42
C GLU A 50 2.87 -8.52 -2.07
N TRP A 51 1.64 -8.82 -1.67
CA TRP A 51 1.35 -9.54 -0.42
C TRP A 51 -0.01 -10.25 -0.46
N ASP A 52 -0.24 -11.10 0.55
CA ASP A 52 -1.53 -11.76 0.77
C ASP A 52 -2.46 -10.83 1.57
N PRO A 53 -3.56 -10.32 0.98
CA PRO A 53 -4.49 -9.42 1.66
C PRO A 53 -5.31 -10.13 2.75
N ALA A 54 -5.35 -11.46 2.80
CA ALA A 54 -5.98 -12.19 3.91
C ALA A 54 -5.16 -12.08 5.21
N VAL A 55 -3.85 -11.77 5.10
CA VAL A 55 -2.95 -11.54 6.25
C VAL A 55 -2.77 -10.04 6.51
N LEU A 56 -2.65 -9.23 5.46
CA LEU A 56 -2.46 -7.78 5.53
C LEU A 56 -3.58 -7.08 4.74
N PRO A 57 -4.80 -6.95 5.30
CA PRO A 57 -5.97 -6.44 4.59
C PRO A 57 -5.98 -4.91 4.39
N TRP A 58 -4.97 -4.22 4.93
CA TRP A 58 -4.80 -2.78 4.83
C TRP A 58 -3.48 -2.44 4.15
N VAL A 59 -3.39 -1.27 3.54
CA VAL A 59 -2.11 -0.69 3.07
C VAL A 59 -2.11 0.81 3.27
N GLN A 60 -1.08 1.35 3.94
CA GLN A 60 -0.81 2.79 3.94
C GLN A 60 0.00 3.10 2.68
N LEU A 61 -0.44 4.12 1.95
CA LEU A 61 0.36 4.74 0.89
C LEU A 61 0.69 6.17 1.31
N HIS A 62 1.96 6.54 1.17
CA HIS A 62 2.43 7.89 1.47
C HIS A 62 3.35 8.43 0.37
N THR A 63 2.97 9.55 -0.26
CA THR A 63 3.72 10.19 -1.34
C THR A 63 4.89 11.06 -0.87
N ALA A 64 5.29 10.95 0.40
CA ALA A 64 6.44 11.65 0.98
C ALA A 64 6.39 13.19 0.83
N ASP A 65 5.19 13.77 0.79
CA ASP A 65 5.03 15.22 0.68
C ASP A 65 5.57 15.90 1.95
N ALA A 66 6.56 16.76 1.75
CA ALA A 66 7.21 17.55 2.78
C ALA A 66 7.65 18.90 2.17
N PRO A 67 6.71 19.82 1.88
CA PRO A 67 7.00 21.04 1.13
C PRO A 67 8.18 21.83 1.73
N GLY A 68 9.20 22.06 0.90
CA GLY A 68 10.41 22.80 1.29
C GLY A 68 11.54 21.95 1.91
N ALA A 69 11.37 20.63 2.00
CA ALA A 69 12.45 19.70 2.34
C ALA A 69 13.06 19.08 1.08
N ASP A 70 14.34 18.70 1.14
CA ASP A 70 15.06 18.09 0.01
C ASP A 70 14.45 16.74 -0.45
N GLY A 71 13.64 16.10 0.40
CA GLY A 71 12.97 14.82 0.12
C GLY A 71 11.50 14.95 -0.29
N ASP A 72 10.99 16.16 -0.53
CA ASP A 72 9.59 16.39 -0.91
C ASP A 72 9.21 15.56 -2.15
N ARG A 73 8.29 14.62 -1.97
CA ARG A 73 7.81 13.68 -3.00
C ARG A 73 8.90 12.86 -3.69
N ALA A 74 10.03 12.63 -3.01
CA ALA A 74 11.14 11.85 -3.56
C ALA A 74 10.87 10.33 -3.64
N GLY A 75 9.75 9.85 -3.09
CA GLY A 75 9.39 8.43 -3.14
C GLY A 75 7.95 8.17 -2.74
N LEU A 76 7.56 6.91 -2.84
CA LEU A 76 6.26 6.40 -2.42
C LEU A 76 6.47 5.29 -1.39
N ALA A 77 5.97 5.47 -0.18
CA ALA A 77 5.90 4.40 0.79
C ALA A 77 4.70 3.49 0.49
N VAL A 78 4.92 2.18 0.59
CA VAL A 78 3.89 1.14 0.51
C VAL A 78 4.01 0.30 1.76
N GLU A 79 3.02 0.38 2.64
CA GLU A 79 3.09 -0.25 3.96
C GLU A 79 1.88 -1.18 4.13
N PRO A 80 2.00 -2.47 3.75
CA PRO A 80 0.96 -3.46 4.03
C PRO A 80 0.81 -3.65 5.55
N MET A 81 -0.42 -3.58 6.05
CA MET A 81 -0.74 -3.58 7.48
C MET A 81 -1.79 -4.62 7.82
N THR A 82 -1.72 -5.15 9.04
CA THR A 82 -2.71 -6.08 9.58
C THR A 82 -4.02 -5.40 9.99
N CYS A 83 -4.00 -4.09 10.23
CA CYS A 83 -5.10 -3.32 10.79
C CYS A 83 -5.01 -1.85 10.33
N PRO A 84 -6.07 -1.05 10.47
CA PRO A 84 -6.04 0.37 10.12
C PRO A 84 -5.21 1.20 11.11
N PRO A 85 -4.90 2.46 10.76
CA PRO A 85 -4.51 3.47 11.73
C PRO A 85 -5.51 3.52 12.90
N ASP A 86 -5.02 3.85 14.10
CA ASP A 86 -5.84 3.95 15.31
C ASP A 86 -6.52 2.62 15.76
N ALA A 87 -6.02 1.47 15.30
CA ALA A 87 -6.62 0.16 15.60
C ALA A 87 -6.74 -0.17 17.10
N PHE A 88 -5.83 0.29 17.96
CA PHE A 88 -5.96 0.03 19.40
C PHE A 88 -7.13 0.75 20.06
N ASN A 89 -7.53 1.91 19.54
CA ASN A 89 -8.71 2.64 20.03
C ASN A 89 -9.99 2.14 19.38
N SER A 90 -9.97 1.86 18.07
CA SER A 90 -11.17 1.40 17.34
C SER A 90 -11.46 -0.10 17.53
N GLY A 91 -10.45 -0.90 17.86
CA GLY A 91 -10.52 -2.37 17.92
C GLY A 91 -10.56 -3.05 16.54
N THR A 92 -10.54 -2.28 15.45
CA THR A 92 -10.71 -2.81 14.09
C THR A 92 -9.50 -3.64 13.68
N ASP A 93 -9.75 -4.88 13.24
CA ASP A 93 -8.76 -5.83 12.71
C ASP A 93 -7.51 -6.05 13.59
N VAL A 94 -7.59 -5.74 14.88
CA VAL A 94 -6.49 -5.95 15.83
C VAL A 94 -6.23 -7.45 15.97
N VAL A 95 -5.02 -7.88 15.60
CA VAL A 95 -4.56 -9.24 15.85
C VAL A 95 -4.16 -9.37 17.33
N VAL A 96 -5.01 -10.01 18.14
CA VAL A 96 -4.72 -10.28 19.55
C VAL A 96 -3.97 -11.60 19.68
N LEU A 97 -2.76 -11.55 20.24
CA LEU A 97 -1.93 -12.74 20.50
C LEU A 97 -1.98 -13.12 21.98
N SER A 98 -2.45 -14.34 22.26
CA SER A 98 -2.28 -14.95 23.58
C SER A 98 -0.79 -15.25 23.86
N PRO A 99 -0.38 -15.43 25.13
CA PRO A 99 0.98 -15.83 25.46
C PRO A 99 1.44 -17.07 24.67
N GLY A 100 2.59 -16.95 23.99
CA GLY A 100 3.15 -18.02 23.15
C GLY A 100 2.60 -18.08 21.72
N ALA A 101 1.53 -17.35 21.41
CA ALA A 101 1.02 -17.25 20.04
C ALA A 101 1.97 -16.44 19.13
N ARG A 102 1.84 -16.65 17.82
CA ARG A 102 2.65 -15.99 16.80
C ARG A 102 1.76 -15.52 15.67
N HIS A 103 2.04 -14.32 15.15
CA HIS A 103 1.52 -13.83 13.88
C HIS A 103 2.69 -13.72 12.89
N ARG A 104 2.43 -14.00 11.61
CA ARG A 104 3.43 -13.89 10.56
C ARG A 104 2.80 -13.22 9.36
N ALA A 105 3.52 -12.24 8.83
CA ALA A 105 3.21 -11.57 7.60
C ALA A 105 4.46 -11.58 6.71
N SER A 106 4.24 -11.44 5.41
CA SER A 106 5.30 -11.38 4.41
C SER A 106 4.82 -10.58 3.21
N TRP A 107 5.75 -9.89 2.58
CA TRP A 107 5.57 -9.22 1.30
C TRP A 107 6.83 -9.40 0.47
N THR A 108 6.70 -9.26 -0.84
CA THR A 108 7.82 -9.30 -1.79
C THR A 108 7.93 -7.96 -2.48
N ILE A 109 9.15 -7.43 -2.58
CA ILE A 109 9.46 -6.25 -3.39
C ILE A 109 10.37 -6.70 -4.52
N ARG A 110 10.04 -6.33 -5.76
CA ARG A 110 10.87 -6.64 -6.92
C ARG A 110 10.88 -5.52 -7.95
N ALA A 111 11.99 -5.42 -8.67
CA ALA A 111 12.07 -4.57 -9.85
C ALA A 111 11.21 -5.13 -10.98
N LEU A 112 10.55 -4.25 -11.71
CA LEU A 112 9.87 -4.52 -12.97
C LEU A 112 10.72 -3.96 -14.11
N PRO A 113 10.97 -4.75 -15.17
CA PRO A 113 11.69 -4.23 -16.34
C PRO A 113 10.85 -3.18 -17.07
N LEU A 114 11.50 -2.36 -17.90
CA LEU A 114 10.81 -1.57 -18.92
C LEU A 114 9.98 -2.51 -19.81
N THR A 115 8.71 -2.15 -20.00
CA THR A 115 7.74 -2.86 -20.85
C THR A 115 7.54 -2.17 -22.18
#